data_AF-A0A7S7ZAY0-F1
#
_entry.id   AF-A0A7S7ZAY0-F1
#
_cell.length_a   1.000
_cell.length_b   1.000
_cell.length_c   1.000
_cell.angle_alpha   90.00
_cell.angle_beta   90.00
_cell.angle_gamma   90.00
#
_symmetry.space_group_name_H-M   'P 1'
#
loop_
_entity.id
_entity.type
_entity.pdbx_description
1 polymer ?
#
loop_
_entity_poly.entity_id
_entity_poly.type
_entity_poly.pdbx_seq_one_letter_code
_entity_poly.pdbx_strand_id
1 'polypeptide(L)'
;MSDGLEHEPEFADVYRPVARRTSKARTLTEIRSLARSHTRTAINVLVGVMRSDEATPAARVSAANAILDRGWGKVAQPLENSDDGVLELIHRIERIIVHPEKSGSGES
;
A
#
# COMPACT_ATOMS: atom_id res chain seq x y z
N MET A 1 3.14 -35.61 -66.37
CA MET A 1 2.93 -34.16 -66.14
C MET A 1 1.95 -34.07 -64.99
N SER A 2 2.47 -33.89 -63.78
CA SER A 2 1.70 -33.67 -62.56
C SER A 2 1.56 -32.18 -62.32
N ASP A 3 0.37 -31.75 -61.89
CA ASP A 3 0.05 -30.68 -60.92
C ASP A 3 -1.34 -30.18 -61.29
N GLY A 4 -2.27 -29.93 -60.39
CA GLY A 4 -2.25 -29.76 -58.94
C GLY A 4 -3.60 -29.10 -58.67
N LEU A 5 -4.49 -29.80 -57.96
CA LEU A 5 -5.82 -29.31 -57.65
C LEU A 5 -5.73 -28.29 -56.53
N GLU A 6 -5.73 -26.99 -56.85
CA GLU A 6 -5.87 -25.93 -55.86
C GLU A 6 -7.35 -25.55 -55.72
N HIS A 7 -7.98 -26.10 -54.68
CA HIS A 7 -9.26 -25.63 -54.15
C HIS A 7 -8.96 -24.83 -52.89
N GLU A 8 -8.84 -23.50 -53.04
CA GLU A 8 -8.69 -22.59 -51.91
C GLU A 8 -10.07 -22.28 -51.31
N PRO A 9 -10.37 -22.67 -50.06
CA PRO A 9 -11.65 -22.36 -49.45
C PRO A 9 -11.64 -20.92 -48.89
N GLU A 10 -12.52 -20.08 -49.42
CA GLU A 10 -12.79 -18.73 -48.96
C GLU A 10 -13.54 -18.76 -47.60
N PHE A 11 -12.81 -18.85 -46.49
CA PHE A 11 -13.38 -18.64 -45.16
C PHE A 11 -12.54 -17.64 -44.37
N ALA A 12 -12.46 -16.40 -44.86
CA ALA A 12 -12.07 -15.28 -44.03
C ALA A 12 -13.31 -14.78 -43.27
N ASP A 13 -13.77 -15.56 -42.29
CA ASP A 13 -14.64 -15.04 -41.24
C ASP A 13 -13.84 -13.96 -40.52
N VAL A 14 -14.22 -12.71 -40.76
CA VAL A 14 -13.59 -11.51 -40.24
C VAL A 14 -13.84 -11.49 -38.73
N TYR A 15 -13.01 -12.20 -37.98
CA TYR A 15 -12.96 -12.06 -36.53
C TYR A 15 -12.54 -10.62 -36.22
N ARG A 16 -13.53 -9.76 -35.97
CA ARG A 16 -13.31 -8.41 -35.47
C ARG A 16 -13.21 -8.52 -33.96
N PRO A 17 -12.01 -8.40 -33.35
CA PRO A 17 -11.89 -8.46 -31.91
C PRO A 17 -12.66 -7.28 -31.32
N VAL A 18 -13.76 -7.56 -30.62
CA VAL A 18 -14.46 -6.54 -29.83
C VAL A 18 -13.50 -6.11 -28.73
N ALA A 19 -12.99 -4.88 -28.82
CA ALA A 19 -12.05 -4.35 -27.85
C ALA A 19 -12.69 -4.38 -26.46
N ARG A 20 -12.29 -5.37 -25.65
CA ARG A 20 -12.66 -5.45 -24.24
C ARG A 20 -12.05 -4.23 -23.54
N ARG A 21 -12.90 -3.37 -22.96
CA ARG A 21 -12.45 -2.36 -22.00
C ARG A 21 -11.77 -3.08 -20.84
N THR A 22 -10.45 -3.08 -20.82
CA THR A 22 -9.69 -3.51 -19.65
C THR A 22 -9.80 -2.38 -18.63
N SER A 23 -10.50 -2.63 -17.52
CA SER A 23 -10.44 -1.72 -16.38
C SER A 23 -8.98 -1.67 -15.93
N LYS A 24 -8.39 -0.47 -15.87
CA LYS A 24 -7.02 -0.31 -15.39
C LYS A 24 -6.89 -0.93 -14.00
N ALA A 25 -5.99 -1.91 -13.86
CA ALA A 25 -5.70 -2.52 -12.57
C ALA A 25 -5.16 -1.45 -11.60
N ARG A 26 -5.63 -1.47 -10.36
CA ARG A 26 -5.15 -0.54 -9.33
C ARG A 26 -3.68 -0.80 -9.02
N THR A 27 -2.92 0.27 -8.93
CA THR A 27 -1.54 0.23 -8.45
C THR A 27 -1.50 -0.13 -6.96
N LEU A 28 -0.37 -0.66 -6.50
CA LEU A 28 -0.15 -0.99 -5.10
C LEU A 28 -0.33 0.23 -4.17
N THR A 29 0.06 1.42 -4.63
CA THR A 29 -0.14 2.68 -3.89
C THR A 29 -1.61 3.01 -3.70
N GLU A 30 -2.43 2.84 -4.73
CA GLU A 30 -3.88 3.07 -4.65
C GLU A 30 -4.57 2.07 -3.72
N ILE A 31 -4.15 0.79 -3.76
CA ILE A 31 -4.67 -0.25 -2.84
C ILE A 31 -4.33 0.11 -1.39
N ARG A 32 -3.08 0.50 -1.12
CA ARG A 32 -2.66 0.91 0.23
C ARG A 32 -3.39 2.16 0.72
N SER A 33 -3.62 3.13 -0.17
CA SER A 33 -4.39 4.34 0.16
C SER A 33 -5.83 4.00 0.53
N LEU A 34 -6.48 3.14 -0.28
CA LEU A 34 -7.81 2.66 0.01
C LEU A 34 -7.88 1.93 1.36
N ALA A 35 -6.94 1.03 1.64
CA ALA A 35 -6.88 0.33 2.93
C ALA A 35 -6.78 1.28 4.13
N ARG A 36 -5.96 2.34 4.03
CA ARG A 36 -5.83 3.37 5.07
C ARG A 36 -7.12 4.18 5.25
N SER A 37 -7.90 4.38 4.20
CA SER A 37 -9.19 5.07 4.34
C SER A 37 -10.18 4.32 5.23
N HIS A 38 -10.03 2.99 5.36
CA HIS A 38 -10.87 2.17 6.24
C HIS A 38 -10.42 2.12 7.70
N THR A 39 -9.32 2.79 8.07
CA THR A 39 -8.78 2.71 9.44
C THR A 39 -9.82 3.05 10.50
N ARG A 40 -10.63 4.10 10.31
CA ARG A 40 -11.67 4.48 11.28
C ARG A 40 -12.72 3.37 11.45
N THR A 41 -13.21 2.81 10.34
CA THR A 41 -14.19 1.70 10.38
C THR A 41 -13.59 0.46 11.03
N ALA A 42 -12.35 0.11 10.71
CA ALA A 42 -11.67 -1.03 11.31
C ALA A 42 -11.51 -0.87 12.84
N ILE A 43 -11.17 0.33 13.32
CA ILE A 43 -11.11 0.62 14.76
C ILE A 43 -12.49 0.44 15.40
N ASN A 44 -13.56 0.95 14.78
CA ASN A 44 -14.91 0.80 15.29
C ASN A 44 -15.34 -0.68 15.38
N VAL A 45 -14.95 -1.50 14.41
CA VAL A 45 -15.19 -2.96 14.44
C VAL A 45 -14.46 -3.59 15.64
N LEU A 46 -13.20 -3.25 15.88
CA LEU A 46 -12.46 -3.76 17.05
C LEU A 46 -13.12 -3.34 18.36
N VAL A 47 -13.57 -2.09 18.48
CA VAL A 47 -14.31 -1.61 19.65
C VAL A 47 -15.62 -2.38 19.82
N GLY A 48 -16.33 -2.66 18.73
CA GLY A 48 -17.56 -3.47 18.73
C GLY A 48 -17.30 -4.89 19.24
N VAL A 49 -16.28 -5.58 18.70
CA VAL A 49 -15.90 -6.93 19.14
C VAL A 49 -15.51 -6.93 20.62
N MET A 50 -14.71 -5.96 21.06
CA MET A 50 -14.26 -5.83 22.46
C MET A 50 -15.42 -5.68 23.45
N ARG A 51 -16.52 -5.05 23.03
CA ARG A 51 -17.71 -4.76 23.84
C ARG A 51 -18.85 -5.77 23.68
N SER A 52 -18.72 -6.73 22.78
CA SER A 52 -19.78 -7.70 22.47
C SER A 52 -19.74 -8.89 23.42
N ASP A 53 -20.86 -9.19 24.08
CA ASP A 53 -21.01 -10.36 24.94
C ASP A 53 -21.09 -11.68 24.15
N GLU A 54 -21.46 -11.60 22.86
CA GLU A 54 -21.50 -12.75 21.93
C GLU A 54 -20.10 -13.12 21.40
N ALA A 55 -19.12 -12.25 21.56
CA ALA A 55 -17.75 -12.53 21.14
C ALA A 55 -17.03 -13.42 22.16
N THR A 56 -16.21 -14.36 21.68
CA THR A 56 -15.42 -15.20 22.58
C THR A 56 -14.50 -14.34 23.45
N PRO A 57 -14.18 -14.76 24.70
CA PRO A 57 -13.25 -14.02 25.55
C PRO A 57 -11.91 -13.72 24.87
N ALA A 58 -11.38 -14.69 24.11
CA ALA A 58 -10.15 -14.51 23.34
C ALA A 58 -10.28 -13.41 22.27
N ALA A 59 -11.38 -13.38 21.50
CA ALA A 59 -11.59 -12.36 20.47
C ALA A 59 -11.66 -10.94 21.07
N ARG A 60 -12.30 -10.79 22.24
CA ARG A 60 -12.34 -9.53 22.98
C ARG A 60 -10.95 -9.07 23.42
N VAL A 61 -10.14 -9.96 23.99
CA VAL A 61 -8.75 -9.67 24.39
C VAL A 61 -7.90 -9.29 23.17
N SER A 62 -8.01 -10.04 22.08
CA SER A 62 -7.30 -9.72 20.83
C SER A 62 -7.69 -8.35 20.28
N ALA A 63 -8.97 -8.00 20.31
CA ALA A 63 -9.45 -6.69 19.87
C ALA A 63 -8.93 -5.55 20.77
N ALA A 64 -8.91 -5.74 22.09
CA ALA A 64 -8.37 -4.78 23.04
C ALA A 64 -6.86 -4.54 22.82
N ASN A 65 -6.07 -5.62 22.72
CA ASN A 65 -4.63 -5.52 22.45
C ASN A 65 -4.36 -4.81 21.11
N ALA A 66 -5.14 -5.11 20.08
CA ALA A 66 -5.02 -4.47 18.78
C ALA A 66 -5.26 -2.94 18.84
N ILE A 67 -6.13 -2.45 19.72
CA ILE A 67 -6.36 -1.02 19.94
C ILE A 67 -5.19 -0.40 20.71
N LEU A 68 -4.73 -1.04 21.78
CA LEU A 68 -3.63 -0.56 22.62
C LEU A 68 -2.32 -0.45 21.85
N ASP A 69 -1.97 -1.49 21.09
CA ASP A 69 -0.76 -1.53 20.25
C ASP A 69 -0.72 -0.39 19.23
N ARG A 70 -1.89 0.12 18.80
CA ARG A 70 -1.99 1.23 17.84
C ARG A 70 -1.96 2.60 18.50
N GLY A 71 -2.51 2.73 19.71
CA GLY A 71 -2.53 3.99 20.46
C GLY A 71 -1.22 4.29 21.17
N TRP A 72 -0.55 3.25 21.66
CA TRP A 72 0.62 3.36 22.54
C TRP A 72 1.88 2.72 21.96
N GLY A 73 1.75 2.03 20.82
CA GLY A 73 2.83 1.23 20.25
C GLY A 73 2.94 -0.14 20.94
N LYS A 74 3.73 -1.02 20.34
CA LYS A 74 4.14 -2.27 21.00
C LYS A 74 5.32 -2.00 21.92
N VAL A 75 5.39 -2.73 23.04
CA VAL A 75 6.58 -2.74 23.88
C VAL A 75 7.79 -3.07 23.01
N ALA A 76 8.84 -2.26 23.12
CA ALA A 76 10.09 -2.46 22.40
C ALA A 76 10.57 -3.89 22.68
N GLN A 77 10.68 -4.69 21.61
CA GLN A 77 11.21 -6.03 21.75
C GLN A 77 12.67 -5.90 22.21
N PRO A 78 13.11 -6.66 23.22
CA PRO A 78 14.52 -6.74 23.54
C PRO A 78 15.27 -7.11 22.27
N LEU A 79 16.23 -6.27 21.87
CA LEU A 79 17.17 -6.64 20.83
C LEU A 79 18.01 -7.77 21.42
N GLU A 80 17.82 -8.99 20.92
CA GLU A 80 18.79 -10.06 21.13
C GLU A 80 20.00 -9.66 20.30
N ASN A 81 20.91 -8.94 20.95
CA ASN A 81 22.19 -8.55 20.38
C ASN A 81 22.97 -9.84 20.11
N SER A 82 22.83 -10.38 18.90
CA SER A 82 23.80 -11.33 18.38
C SER A 82 25.14 -10.59 18.31
N ASP A 83 26.16 -11.23 18.86
CA ASP A 83 27.44 -10.69 19.34
C ASP A 83 28.35 -10.01 18.28
N ASP A 84 27.88 -9.60 17.10
CA ASP A 84 28.77 -9.18 15.99
C ASP A 84 28.22 -8.05 15.10
N GLY A 85 27.61 -7.00 15.67
CA GLY A 85 27.32 -5.82 14.83
C GLY A 85 26.35 -4.84 15.45
N VAL A 86 26.93 -3.85 16.13
CA VAL A 86 26.25 -2.64 16.60
C VAL A 86 25.52 -2.00 15.42
N LEU A 87 24.18 -2.09 15.37
CA LEU A 87 23.40 -1.25 14.47
C LEU A 87 23.30 0.13 15.11
N GLU A 88 24.36 0.93 14.96
CA GLU A 88 24.28 2.35 15.24
C GLU A 88 23.28 2.97 14.26
N LEU A 89 22.09 3.28 14.76
CA LEU A 89 21.07 4.02 14.00
C LEU A 89 21.51 5.49 13.90
N ILE A 90 22.52 5.80 13.08
CA ILE A 90 23.00 7.16 12.88
C ILE A 90 22.10 7.88 11.87
N HIS A 91 20.99 8.47 12.32
CA HIS A 91 20.25 9.45 11.53
C HIS A 91 20.74 10.87 11.88
N ARG A 92 21.58 11.45 11.01
CA ARG A 92 21.99 12.87 11.09
C ARG A 92 21.05 13.73 10.25
N ILE A 93 20.31 14.63 10.90
CA ILE A 93 19.45 15.62 10.23
C ILE A 93 20.12 16.99 10.34
N GLU A 94 20.40 17.63 9.22
CA GLU A 94 20.93 19.00 9.17
C GLU A 94 19.89 19.98 8.63
N ARG A 95 19.76 21.14 9.27
CA ARG A 95 18.87 22.22 8.85
C ARG A 95 19.70 23.40 8.36
N ILE A 96 19.72 23.63 7.05
CA ILE A 96 20.38 24.79 6.43
C ILE A 96 19.32 25.88 6.20
N ILE A 97 19.54 27.07 6.74
CA ILE A 97 18.71 28.25 6.48
C ILE A 97 19.38 29.03 5.34
N VAL A 98 18.71 29.10 4.19
CA VAL A 98 19.13 29.93 3.06
C VAL A 98 18.36 31.24 3.12
N HIS A 99 19.08 32.37 3.21
CA HIS A 99 18.48 33.67 3.00
C HIS A 99 18.35 33.91 1.48
N PRO A 100 17.16 34.28 0.98
CA PRO A 100 17.00 34.61 -0.42
C PRO A 100 17.78 35.90 -0.74
N GLU A 101 18.46 35.92 -1.89
CA GLU A 101 19.14 37.13 -2.36
C GLU A 101 18.13 38.26 -2.51
N LYS A 102 18.48 39.45 -1.99
CA LYS A 102 17.66 40.65 -2.14
C LYS A 102 17.68 41.07 -3.61
N SER A 103 16.65 40.72 -4.36
CA SER A 103 16.38 41.37 -5.63
C SER A 103 15.81 42.77 -5.38
N GLY A 104 16.58 43.80 -5.70
CA GLY A 104 16.04 45.14 -5.92
C GLY A 104 16.68 46.26 -5.10
N SER A 105 17.76 46.81 -5.63
CA SER A 105 18.04 48.26 -5.63
C SER A 105 18.76 48.51 -6.96
N GLY A 106 18.12 48.96 -8.03
CA GLY A 106 17.18 50.07 -8.05
C GLY A 106 17.94 51.36 -7.73
N GLU A 107 19.06 51.61 -8.42
CA GLU A 107 19.86 52.82 -8.23
C GLU A 107 19.93 53.59 -9.56
N SER A 108 19.23 54.73 -9.54
CA SER A 108 19.44 56.04 -10.19
C SER A 108 19.75 56.13 -11.69
#